data_AF-A0A068VKB6-F1
#
_entry.id   AF-A0A068VKB6-F1
#
_cell.length_a   1.000
_cell.length_b   1.000
_cell.length_c   1.000
_cell.angle_alpha   90.00
_cell.angle_beta   90.00
_cell.angle_gamma   90.00
#
_symmetry.space_group_name_H-M   'P 1'
#
loop_
_entity.id
_entity.type
_entity.pdbx_description
1 polymer ?
#
loop_
_entity_poly.entity_id
_entity_poly.type
_entity_poly.pdbx_seq_one_letter_code
_entity_poly.pdbx_strand_id
1 'polypeptide(L)'
;LIRLSTIEATVVENKKFDSAFWGLKVKLIEVTAKVLKVVGYGNVILLAQCRVYLLKTRLPYIRKIKPLLDSMADKETEFPFKLDEHLCQSIERAMVSLILALPSSDQADILVNWMSSVQLRYPNLSEAFEVWCCRTKSAKRRSVEGLNNVGNTAVCL
;
A
#
# COMPACT_ATOMS: atom_id res chain seq x y z
N LEU A 1 -9.81 -13.45 -1.07
CA LEU A 1 -8.75 -12.72 -0.31
C LEU A 1 -8.05 -13.63 0.70
N ILE A 2 -8.77 -14.26 1.62
CA ILE A 2 -8.20 -15.14 2.67
C ILE A 2 -7.36 -16.31 2.11
N ARG A 3 -7.83 -17.01 1.07
CA ARG A 3 -7.03 -18.09 0.46
C ARG A 3 -5.72 -17.60 -0.18
N LEU A 4 -5.71 -16.38 -0.74
CA LEU A 4 -4.50 -15.80 -1.32
C LEU A 4 -3.51 -15.37 -0.23
N SER A 5 -3.98 -14.86 0.90
CA SER A 5 -3.12 -14.49 2.02
C SER A 5 -2.47 -15.70 2.69
N THR A 6 -3.19 -16.83 2.80
CA THR A 6 -2.60 -18.10 3.27
C THR A 6 -1.47 -18.59 2.35
N ILE A 7 -1.67 -18.52 1.02
CA ILE A 7 -0.65 -18.92 0.04
C ILE A 7 0.58 -18.01 0.12
N GLU A 8 0.40 -16.69 0.22
CA GLU A 8 1.50 -15.74 0.38
C GLU A 8 2.33 -16.02 1.64
N ALA A 9 1.69 -16.27 2.78
CA ALA A 9 2.39 -16.61 4.02
C ALA A 9 3.23 -17.90 3.88
N THR A 10 2.67 -18.94 3.27
CA THR A 10 3.39 -20.21 3.04
C THR A 10 4.59 -20.06 2.11
N VAL A 11 4.49 -19.20 1.09
CA VAL A 11 5.59 -18.90 0.15
C VAL A 11 6.68 -18.05 0.80
N VAL A 12 6.34 -17.19 1.75
CA VAL A 12 7.26 -16.28 2.45
C VAL A 12 8.08 -16.97 3.55
N GLU A 13 7.50 -17.94 4.27
CA GLU A 13 8.12 -18.57 5.44
C GLU A 13 8.98 -19.80 5.12
N ASN A 14 8.74 -20.47 3.99
CA ASN A 14 9.48 -21.66 3.64
C ASN A 14 10.84 -21.32 3.00
N LYS A 15 11.92 -21.42 3.79
CA LYS A 15 13.33 -21.38 3.34
C LYS A 15 13.68 -22.44 2.26
N LYS A 16 12.79 -23.39 1.97
CA LYS A 16 12.94 -24.38 0.90
C LYS A 16 12.60 -23.87 -0.52
N PHE A 17 12.09 -22.64 -0.67
CA PHE A 17 11.67 -22.06 -1.97
C PHE A 17 12.70 -21.11 -2.61
N ASP A 18 13.99 -21.36 -2.40
CA ASP A 18 15.04 -20.35 -2.63
C ASP A 18 15.43 -20.12 -4.10
N SER A 19 15.11 -21.02 -5.05
CA SER A 19 15.37 -20.76 -6.48
C SER A 19 14.34 -21.33 -7.46
N ALA A 20 13.74 -22.48 -7.17
CA ALA A 20 12.84 -23.17 -8.13
C ALA A 20 11.46 -22.50 -8.34
N PHE A 21 11.09 -21.50 -7.53
CA PHE A 21 9.74 -20.93 -7.51
C PHE A 21 9.67 -19.42 -7.77
N TRP A 22 10.70 -18.83 -8.36
CA TRP A 22 10.68 -17.40 -8.75
C TRP A 22 9.51 -17.06 -9.66
N GLY A 23 9.18 -17.94 -10.62
CA GLY A 23 7.99 -17.80 -11.45
C GLY A 23 6.69 -17.73 -10.65
N LEU A 24 6.54 -18.54 -9.61
CA LEU A 24 5.36 -18.49 -8.73
C LEU A 24 5.31 -17.19 -7.92
N LYS A 25 6.44 -16.73 -7.39
CA LYS A 25 6.54 -15.46 -6.64
C LYS A 25 6.11 -14.27 -7.52
N VAL A 26 6.58 -14.22 -8.78
CA VAL A 26 6.17 -13.21 -9.77
C VAL A 26 4.69 -13.33 -10.10
N LYS A 27 4.18 -14.53 -10.39
CA LYS A 27 2.74 -14.74 -10.66
C LYS A 27 1.84 -14.33 -9.52
N LEU A 28 2.27 -14.55 -8.28
CA LEU A 28 1.52 -14.12 -7.10
C LEU A 28 1.46 -12.59 -7.00
N ILE A 29 2.54 -11.88 -7.37
CA ILE A 29 2.54 -10.42 -7.48
C ILE A 29 1.62 -9.94 -8.59
N GLU A 30 1.63 -10.56 -9.77
CA GLU A 30 0.71 -10.21 -10.87
C GLU A 30 -0.76 -10.34 -10.44
N VAL A 31 -1.11 -11.44 -9.76
CA VAL A 31 -2.46 -11.66 -9.22
C VAL A 31 -2.79 -10.63 -8.15
N THR A 32 -1.88 -10.37 -7.23
CA THR A 32 -2.05 -9.35 -6.19
C THR A 32 -2.22 -7.96 -6.79
N ALA A 33 -1.47 -7.60 -7.83
CA ALA A 33 -1.60 -6.32 -8.53
C ALA A 33 -2.98 -6.17 -9.18
N LYS A 34 -3.50 -7.23 -9.83
CA LYS A 34 -4.86 -7.22 -10.39
C LYS A 34 -5.91 -7.01 -9.31
N VAL A 35 -5.78 -7.70 -8.17
CA VAL A 35 -6.68 -7.53 -7.03
C VAL A 35 -6.62 -6.11 -6.48
N LEU A 36 -5.42 -5.56 -6.28
CA LEU A 36 -5.24 -4.17 -5.81
C LEU A 36 -5.87 -3.17 -6.79
N LYS A 37 -5.69 -3.38 -8.10
CA LYS A 37 -6.24 -2.50 -9.14
C LYS A 37 -7.76 -2.46 -9.13
N VAL A 38 -8.42 -3.63 -9.11
CA VAL A 38 -9.89 -3.67 -9.15
C VAL A 38 -10.53 -3.12 -7.89
N VAL A 39 -9.91 -3.32 -6.72
CA VAL A 39 -10.43 -2.76 -5.46
C VAL A 39 -10.08 -1.26 -5.34
N GLY A 40 -8.86 -0.87 -5.71
CA GLY A 40 -8.38 0.51 -5.58
C GLY A 40 -9.14 1.49 -6.46
N TYR A 41 -9.40 1.12 -7.71
CA TYR A 41 -10.17 1.97 -8.63
C TYR A 41 -11.68 1.85 -8.45
N GLY A 42 -12.15 1.14 -7.42
CA GLY A 42 -13.58 1.06 -7.10
C GLY A 42 -14.41 0.18 -8.03
N ASN A 43 -13.78 -0.64 -8.89
CA ASN A 43 -14.48 -1.62 -9.72
C ASN A 43 -15.14 -2.73 -8.87
N VAL A 44 -14.62 -2.96 -7.67
CA VAL A 44 -15.21 -3.85 -6.65
C VAL A 44 -15.43 -3.07 -5.37
N ILE A 45 -16.67 -3.08 -4.88
CA ILE A 45 -17.04 -2.43 -3.61
C ILE A 45 -16.72 -3.39 -2.47
N LEU A 46 -15.77 -3.00 -1.61
CA LEU A 46 -15.45 -3.69 -0.38
C LEU A 46 -15.64 -2.76 0.82
N LEU A 47 -16.01 -3.34 1.96
CA LEU A 47 -16.04 -2.62 3.23
C LEU A 47 -14.65 -2.03 3.55
N ALA A 48 -14.63 -0.89 4.24
CA ALA A 48 -13.39 -0.21 4.62
C ALA A 48 -12.41 -1.15 5.32
N GLN A 49 -12.89 -1.95 6.28
CA GLN A 49 -12.07 -2.93 7.01
C GLN A 49 -11.42 -3.97 6.08
N CYS A 50 -12.12 -4.43 5.05
CA CYS A 50 -11.56 -5.36 4.07
C CYS A 50 -10.47 -4.71 3.21
N ARG A 51 -10.62 -3.42 2.87
CA ARG A 51 -9.60 -2.65 2.14
C ARG A 51 -8.35 -2.43 2.99
N VAL A 52 -8.51 -2.14 4.28
CA VAL A 52 -7.41 -2.05 5.26
C VAL A 52 -6.68 -3.39 5.38
N TYR A 53 -7.42 -4.48 5.58
CA TYR A 53 -6.85 -5.83 5.67
C TYR A 53 -6.07 -6.20 4.41
N LEU A 54 -6.62 -5.89 3.22
CA LEU A 54 -5.94 -6.10 1.95
C LEU A 54 -4.59 -5.37 1.93
N LEU A 55 -4.54 -4.08 2.25
CA LEU A 55 -3.28 -3.32 2.28
C LEU A 55 -2.28 -3.88 3.31
N LYS A 56 -2.73 -4.09 4.56
CA LYS A 56 -1.87 -4.60 5.64
C LYS A 56 -1.29 -5.99 5.32
N THR A 57 -2.00 -6.79 4.53
CA THR A 57 -1.52 -8.12 4.12
C THR A 57 -0.60 -8.07 2.91
N ARG A 58 -0.90 -7.25 1.90
CA ARG A 58 -0.11 -7.22 0.65
C ARG A 58 1.17 -6.40 0.78
N LEU A 59 1.16 -5.36 1.60
CA LEU A 59 2.29 -4.45 1.74
C LEU A 59 3.57 -5.18 2.22
N PRO A 60 3.54 -6.01 3.28
CA PRO A 60 4.72 -6.78 3.70
C PRO A 60 5.23 -7.75 2.64
N TYR A 61 4.32 -8.45 1.94
CA TYR A 61 4.67 -9.41 0.90
C TYR A 61 5.41 -8.73 -0.25
N ILE A 62 4.84 -7.65 -0.79
CA ILE A 62 5.39 -6.91 -1.93
C ILE A 62 6.75 -6.31 -1.59
N ARG A 63 6.88 -5.75 -0.37
CA ARG A 63 8.12 -5.21 0.18
C ARG A 63 9.22 -6.25 0.29
N LYS A 64 8.88 -7.50 0.64
CA LYS A 64 9.86 -8.58 0.72
C LYS A 64 10.30 -9.04 -0.66
N ILE A 65 9.36 -9.21 -1.61
CA ILE A 65 9.66 -9.86 -2.87
C ILE A 65 10.35 -8.95 -3.89
N LYS A 66 9.93 -7.69 -4.06
CA LYS A 66 10.53 -6.80 -5.08
C LYS A 66 12.06 -6.68 -4.93
N PRO A 67 12.61 -6.37 -3.74
CA PRO A 67 14.07 -6.25 -3.58
C PRO A 67 14.80 -7.58 -3.71
N LEU A 68 14.15 -8.71 -3.37
CA LEU A 68 14.72 -10.04 -3.61
C LEU A 68 14.86 -10.33 -5.10
N LEU A 69 13.85 -9.97 -5.91
CA LEU A 69 13.88 -10.15 -7.36
C LEU A 69 14.92 -9.22 -8.02
N ASP A 70 14.99 -7.96 -7.57
CA ASP A 70 15.99 -7.01 -8.06
C ASP A 70 17.41 -7.49 -7.73
N SER A 71 17.65 -7.93 -6.49
CA SER A 71 18.96 -8.43 -6.08
C SER A 71 19.38 -9.69 -6.86
N MET A 72 18.44 -10.56 -7.24
CA MET A 72 18.75 -11.72 -8.10
C MET A 72 19.02 -11.31 -9.55
N ALA A 73 18.23 -10.37 -10.09
CA ALA A 73 18.45 -9.83 -11.43
C ALA A 73 19.81 -9.12 -11.57
N ASP A 74 20.31 -8.49 -10.49
CA ASP A 74 21.64 -7.87 -10.49
C ASP A 74 22.79 -8.89 -10.41
N LYS A 75 22.56 -10.07 -9.84
CA LYS A 75 23.57 -11.13 -9.68
C LYS A 75 23.65 -12.09 -10.87
N GLU A 76 22.51 -12.41 -11.45
CA GLU A 76 22.38 -13.38 -12.55
C GLU A 76 22.02 -12.65 -13.84
N THR A 77 22.97 -12.62 -14.79
CA THR A 77 22.82 -11.92 -16.08
C THR A 77 21.63 -12.41 -16.91
N GLU A 78 21.16 -13.64 -16.68
CA GLU A 78 20.02 -14.26 -17.36
C GLU A 78 18.83 -14.57 -16.42
N PHE A 79 18.55 -13.73 -15.42
CA PHE A 79 17.40 -13.94 -14.53
C PHE A 79 16.08 -13.46 -15.18
N PRO A 80 15.15 -14.36 -15.56
CA PRO A 80 13.95 -13.97 -16.32
C PRO A 80 12.81 -13.44 -15.44
N PHE A 81 12.94 -13.54 -14.11
CA PHE A 81 11.85 -13.28 -13.16
C PHE A 81 11.89 -11.87 -12.57
N LYS A 82 12.02 -10.85 -13.42
CA LYS A 82 11.96 -9.45 -13.01
C LYS A 82 10.52 -8.96 -12.99
N LEU A 83 10.20 -8.07 -12.05
CA LEU A 83 8.93 -7.35 -12.08
C LEU A 83 9.00 -6.25 -13.13
N ASP A 84 8.05 -6.28 -14.04
CA ASP A 84 7.85 -5.22 -15.03
C ASP A 84 7.63 -3.87 -14.34
N GLU A 85 8.20 -2.81 -14.92
CA GLU A 85 8.14 -1.45 -14.35
C GLU A 85 6.70 -0.93 -14.37
N HIS A 86 5.95 -1.20 -15.43
CA HIS A 86 4.54 -0.82 -15.51
C HIS A 86 3.69 -1.60 -14.49
N LEU A 87 3.99 -2.87 -14.23
CA LEU A 87 3.40 -3.62 -13.12
C LEU A 87 3.71 -2.96 -11.76
N CYS A 88 4.96 -2.54 -11.54
CA CYS A 88 5.37 -1.88 -10.29
C CYS A 88 4.60 -0.59 -10.05
N GLN A 89 4.52 0.28 -11.06
CA GLN A 89 3.75 1.53 -11.01
C GLN A 89 2.26 1.29 -10.85
N SER A 90 1.72 0.24 -11.50
CA SER A 90 0.30 -0.13 -11.34
C SER A 90 -0.02 -0.52 -9.89
N ILE A 91 0.89 -1.22 -9.21
CA ILE A 91 0.72 -1.56 -7.79
C ILE A 91 0.75 -0.30 -6.93
N GLU A 92 1.73 0.58 -7.12
CA GLU A 92 1.87 1.83 -6.36
C GLU A 92 0.62 2.69 -6.49
N ARG A 93 0.17 2.97 -7.73
CA ARG A 93 -1.02 3.79 -7.99
C ARG A 93 -2.28 3.17 -7.39
N ALA A 94 -2.43 1.85 -7.46
CA ALA A 94 -3.57 1.16 -6.86
C ALA A 94 -3.56 1.26 -5.34
N MET A 95 -2.39 1.11 -4.70
CA MET A 95 -2.24 1.27 -3.26
C MET A 95 -2.47 2.71 -2.81
N VAL A 96 -1.93 3.70 -3.53
CA VAL A 96 -2.18 5.12 -3.26
C VAL A 96 -3.68 5.42 -3.29
N SER A 97 -4.36 4.96 -4.34
CA SER A 97 -5.82 5.12 -4.48
C SER A 97 -6.59 4.45 -3.34
N LEU A 98 -6.21 3.22 -2.96
CA LEU A 98 -6.81 2.51 -1.83
C LEU A 98 -6.63 3.28 -0.52
N ILE A 99 -5.40 3.71 -0.21
CA ILE A 99 -5.06 4.41 1.03
C ILE A 99 -5.87 5.71 1.12
N LEU A 100 -5.93 6.50 0.05
CA LEU A 100 -6.66 7.77 0.02
C LEU A 100 -8.17 7.62 0.24
N ALA A 101 -8.72 6.42 0.01
CA ALA A 101 -10.13 6.10 0.22
C ALA A 101 -10.44 5.52 1.61
N LEU A 102 -9.43 5.37 2.48
CA LEU A 102 -9.59 4.90 3.85
C LEU A 102 -9.89 6.05 4.83
N PRO A 103 -10.49 5.72 6.01
CA PRO A 103 -10.56 6.64 7.14
C PRO A 103 -9.19 7.12 7.60
N SER A 104 -9.14 8.32 8.19
CA SER A 104 -7.90 8.97 8.64
C SER A 104 -7.13 8.16 9.70
N SER A 105 -7.84 7.45 10.58
CA SER A 105 -7.22 6.57 11.58
C SER A 105 -6.43 5.43 10.92
N ASP A 106 -7.02 4.78 9.92
CA ASP A 106 -6.37 3.70 9.19
C ASP A 106 -5.19 4.21 8.34
N GLN A 107 -5.33 5.41 7.75
CA GLN A 107 -4.24 6.06 7.02
C GLN A 107 -3.02 6.33 7.92
N ALA A 108 -3.24 6.79 9.15
CA ALA A 108 -2.19 7.02 10.14
C ALA A 108 -1.49 5.71 10.53
N ASP A 109 -2.23 4.64 10.81
CA ASP A 109 -1.68 3.33 11.14
C ASP A 109 -0.81 2.78 10.00
N ILE A 110 -1.28 2.90 8.76
CA ILE A 110 -0.55 2.44 7.58
C ILE A 110 0.71 3.30 7.37
N LEU A 111 0.66 4.62 7.62
CA LEU A 111 1.83 5.48 7.56
C LEU A 111 2.91 5.02 8.55
N VAL A 112 2.53 4.76 9.81
CA VAL A 112 3.48 4.27 10.84
C VAL A 112 4.14 2.99 10.35
N ASN A 113 3.35 2.00 9.90
CA ASN A 113 3.89 0.76 9.36
C ASN A 113 4.77 0.98 8.10
N TRP A 114 4.40 1.94 7.25
CA TRP A 114 5.16 2.25 6.05
C TRP A 114 6.52 2.86 6.39
N MET A 115 6.59 3.78 7.35
CA MET A 115 7.83 4.43 7.79
C MET A 115 8.75 3.51 8.61
N SER A 116 8.21 2.59 9.41
CA SER A 116 9.02 1.70 10.25
C SER A 116 9.94 0.75 9.46
N SER A 117 9.76 0.64 8.13
CA SER A 117 10.56 -0.25 7.27
C SER A 117 11.46 0.54 6.31
N VAL A 118 12.26 1.48 6.83
CA VAL A 118 13.12 2.42 6.08
C VAL A 118 14.05 1.74 5.04
N GLN A 119 14.36 0.45 5.19
CA GLN A 119 15.20 -0.30 4.24
C GLN A 119 14.48 -0.69 2.92
N LEU A 120 13.15 -0.61 2.83
CA LEU A 120 12.38 -1.10 1.68
C LEU A 120 11.67 0.08 0.99
N ARG A 121 12.31 0.62 -0.07
CA ARG A 121 11.84 1.78 -0.86
C ARG A 121 10.54 1.54 -1.63
N TYR A 122 10.20 0.28 -1.88
CA TYR A 122 9.04 -0.11 -2.68
C TYR A 122 7.95 -0.74 -1.80
N PRO A 123 6.65 -0.45 -2.03
CA PRO A 123 6.11 0.56 -2.95
C PRO A 123 6.32 1.99 -2.42
N ASN A 124 6.54 2.93 -3.34
CA ASN A 124 6.53 4.35 -3.01
C ASN A 124 5.09 4.82 -2.76
N LEU A 125 4.80 5.20 -1.51
CA LEU A 125 3.48 5.65 -1.07
C LEU A 125 3.48 7.12 -0.64
N SER A 126 4.56 7.87 -0.91
CA SER A 126 4.70 9.28 -0.49
C SER A 126 3.53 10.13 -0.99
N GLU A 127 3.10 9.94 -2.24
CA GLU A 127 1.96 10.66 -2.82
C GLU A 127 0.69 10.55 -1.95
N ALA A 128 0.36 9.33 -1.50
CA ALA A 128 -0.83 9.10 -0.67
C ALA A 128 -0.75 9.88 0.64
N PHE A 129 0.42 9.87 1.29
CA PHE A 129 0.61 10.50 2.59
C PHE A 129 0.77 12.01 2.50
N GLU A 130 1.36 12.53 1.43
CA GLU A 130 1.40 13.97 1.12
C GLU A 130 -0.01 14.50 0.91
N VAL A 131 -0.82 13.85 0.06
CA VAL A 131 -2.21 14.22 -0.18
C VAL A 131 -3.04 14.14 1.11
N TRP A 132 -2.89 13.06 1.90
CA TRP A 132 -3.57 12.94 3.19
C TRP A 132 -3.16 14.05 4.17
N CYS A 133 -1.86 14.34 4.29
CA CYS A 133 -1.34 15.39 5.15
C CYS A 133 -1.91 16.77 4.76
N CYS A 134 -1.95 17.08 3.46
CA CYS A 134 -2.58 18.29 2.93
C CYS A 134 -4.07 18.37 3.30
N ARG A 135 -4.84 17.29 3.10
CA ARG A 135 -6.27 17.24 3.46
C ARG A 135 -6.49 17.46 4.96
N THR A 136 -5.69 16.82 5.80
CA THR A 136 -5.77 16.93 7.27
C THR A 136 -5.39 18.32 7.76
N LYS A 137 -4.32 18.93 7.23
CA LYS A 137 -3.93 20.32 7.52
C LYS A 137 -5.03 21.31 7.14
N SER A 138 -5.60 21.17 5.95
CA SER A 138 -6.69 22.03 5.47
C SER A 138 -7.97 21.86 6.30
N ALA A 139 -8.30 20.64 6.73
CA ALA A 139 -9.42 20.38 7.63
C ALA A 139 -9.22 21.05 9.00
N LYS A 140 -8.00 20.96 9.56
CA LYS A 140 -7.64 21.63 10.82
C LYS A 140 -7.81 23.15 10.73
N ARG A 141 -7.34 23.79 9.65
CA ARG A 141 -7.50 25.24 9.44
C ARG A 141 -8.97 25.66 9.45
N ARG A 142 -9.81 24.96 8.67
CA ARG A 142 -11.27 25.21 8.63
C ARG A 142 -11.94 25.02 9.99
N SER A 143 -11.49 24.02 10.77
CA SER A 143 -12.00 23.80 12.11
C SER A 143 -11.66 24.94 13.07
N VAL A 144 -10.44 25.48 13.00
CA VAL A 144 -10.00 26.61 13.85
C VAL A 144 -10.71 27.90 13.44
N GLU A 145 -10.82 28.16 12.14
CA GLU A 145 -11.57 29.32 11.62
C GLU A 145 -13.06 29.27 12.03
N GLY A 146 -13.69 28.09 11.96
CA GLY A 146 -15.06 27.91 12.42
C GLY A 146 -15.23 28.21 13.91
N LEU A 147 -14.27 27.79 14.75
CA LEU A 147 -14.30 28.07 16.19
C LEU A 147 -14.12 29.57 16.49
N ASN A 148 -13.20 30.25 15.80
CA ASN A 148 -12.97 31.69 15.97
C ASN A 148 -14.20 32.51 15.55
N ASN A 149 -14.92 32.08 14.52
CA ASN A 149 -16.15 32.74 14.08
C ASN A 149 -17.30 32.55 15.08
N VAL A 150 -17.44 31.37 15.70
CA VAL A 150 -18.43 31.12 16.75
C VAL A 150 -18.12 31.93 18.02
N GLY A 151 -16.84 32.02 18.42
CA GLY A 151 -16.41 32.84 19.56
C GLY A 151 -16.73 34.32 19.36
N ASN A 152 -16.47 34.87 18.17
CA ASN A 152 -16.81 36.26 17.87
C ASN A 152 -18.34 36.50 17.80
N THR A 153 -19.12 35.49 17.39
CA THR A 153 -20.59 35.61 17.36
C THR A 153 -21.19 35.54 18.78
N ALA A 154 -20.59 34.77 19.69
CA ALA A 154 -21.01 34.66 21.08
C ALA A 154 -20.58 35.85 21.97
N VAL A 155 -19.55 36.61 21.57
CA VAL A 155 -19.09 37.82 22.28
C VAL A 155 -19.86 39.09 21.84
N CYS A 156 -20.62 39.01 20.74
CA CYS A 156 -21.43 40.11 20.21
C CYS A 156 -22.94 40.02 20.53
N LEU A 157 -23.35 39.18 21.49
CA LEU A 157 -24.70 39.09 22.06
C LEU A 157 -24.69 39.55 23.52
#